data_AF-A0A349TFS1-F1
#
_entry.id   AF-A0A349TFS1-F1
#
_cell.length_a   1.000
_cell.length_b   1.000
_cell.length_c   1.000
_cell.angle_alpha   90.00
_cell.angle_beta   90.00
_cell.angle_gamma   90.00
#
_symmetry.space_group_name_H-M   'P 1'
#
loop_
_entity.id
_entity.type
_entity.pdbx_description
1 polymer ?
#
loop_
_entity_poly.entity_id
_entity_poly.type
_entity_poly.pdbx_seq_one_letter_code
_entity_poly.pdbx_strand_id
1 'polypeptide(L)' 'MAQERIGKAFERIDAALARIDLAADRIASSPPSGDAMNAAKDSLKGELAGTLRDLDALIESMEQ' A
#
# COMPACT_ATOMS: atom_id res chain seq x y z
N MET A 1 8.42 19.71 15.79
CA MET A 1 8.99 18.34 15.66
C MET A 1 7.91 17.27 15.57
N ALA A 2 7.06 17.04 16.59
CA ALA A 2 6.02 15.99 16.54
C ALA A 2 4.97 16.20 15.43
N GLN A 3 4.50 17.44 15.25
CA GLN A 3 3.47 17.76 14.26
C GLN A 3 3.94 17.61 12.80
N GLU A 4 5.23 17.85 12.55
CA GLU A 4 5.86 17.62 11.24
C GLU A 4 6.08 16.12 10.97
N ARG A 5 6.43 15.33 12.00
CA ARG A 5 6.50 13.86 11.93
C ARG A 5 5.13 13.26 11.61
N ILE A 6 4.08 13.74 12.27
CA ILE A 6 2.70 13.34 12.04
C ILE A 6 2.24 13.71 10.62
N GLY A 7 2.56 14.92 10.14
CA GLY A 7 2.26 15.33 8.76
C GLY A 7 2.88 14.39 7.71
N LYS A 8 4.17 14.08 7.86
CA LYS A 8 4.88 13.12 6.99
C LYS A 8 4.33 11.70 7.08
N ALA A 9 3.81 11.31 8.25
CA ALA A 9 3.15 10.02 8.43
C ALA A 9 1.84 9.93 7.63
N PHE A 10 1.01 10.98 7.67
CA PHE A 10 -0.21 11.06 6.86
C PHE A 10 0.10 11.03 5.36
N GLU A 11 1.08 11.79 4.88
CA GLU A 11 1.49 11.76 3.47
C GLU A 11 1.90 10.35 3.00
N ARG A 12 2.59 9.58 3.86
CA ARG A 12 2.98 8.20 3.55
C ARG A 12 1.79 7.24 3.54
N ILE A 13 0.86 7.40 4.48
CA ILE A 13 -0.39 6.63 4.51
C ILE A 13 -1.20 6.89 3.24
N ASP A 14 -1.40 8.16 2.87
CA ASP A 14 -2.15 8.54 1.67
C ASP A 14 -1.50 7.98 0.40
N ALA A 15 -0.17 8.05 0.29
CA ALA A 15 0.56 7.48 -0.83
C ALA A 15 0.41 5.95 -0.92
N ALA A 16 0.34 5.27 0.22
CA ALA A 16 0.17 3.83 0.26
C ALA A 16 -1.26 3.39 -0.07
N LEU A 17 -2.27 4.13 0.41
CA LEU A 17 -3.67 3.93 0.03
C LEU A 17 -3.87 4.13 -1.49
N ALA A 18 -3.28 5.17 -2.07
CA ALA A 18 -3.35 5.41 -3.50
C ALA A 18 -2.76 4.26 -4.34
N ARG A 19 -1.72 3.57 -3.84
CA ARG A 19 -1.16 2.37 -4.50
C ARG A 19 -2.14 1.21 -4.46
N ILE A 20 -2.78 0.99 -3.31
CA ILE A 20 -3.78 -0.07 -3.12
C ILE A 20 -4.98 0.15 -4.05
N ASP A 21 -5.50 1.38 -4.12
CA ASP A 21 -6.62 1.72 -5.01
C ASP A 21 -6.26 1.46 -6.48
N LEU A 22 -5.06 1.88 -6.90
CA LEU A 22 -4.61 1.69 -8.27
C LEU A 22 -4.38 0.21 -8.63
N ALA A 23 -3.93 -0.60 -7.67
CA ALA A 23 -3.82 -2.04 -7.83
C ALA A 23 -5.19 -2.73 -7.86
N ALA A 24 -6.16 -2.26 -7.08
CA ALA A 24 -7.54 -2.74 -7.11
C ALA A 24 -8.22 -2.43 -8.46
N ASP A 25 -8.04 -1.22 -9.00
CA ASP A 25 -8.55 -0.82 -10.31
C ASP A 25 -7.98 -1.68 -11.44
N ARG A 26 -6.70 -2.06 -11.36
CA ARG A 26 -6.07 -2.98 -12.33
C ARG A 26 -6.69 -4.38 -12.31
N ILE A 27 -7.07 -4.87 -11.14
CA ILE A 27 -7.78 -6.15 -11.00
C ILE A 27 -9.18 -6.03 -11.59
N ALA A 28 -9.90 -4.95 -11.26
CA ALA A 28 -11.27 -4.72 -11.76
C ALA A 28 -11.34 -4.57 -13.28
N SER A 29 -10.28 -4.05 -13.91
CA SER A 29 -10.18 -3.85 -15.36
C SER A 29 -9.57 -5.02 -16.13
N SER A 30 -9.06 -6.05 -15.45
CA SER A 30 -8.44 -7.21 -16.11
C SER A 30 -9.49 -8.17 -16.69
N PRO A 31 -9.30 -8.66 -17.93
CA PRO A 31 -10.22 -9.62 -18.55
C PRO A 31 -10.32 -10.91 -17.72
N PRO A 32 -11.45 -11.64 -17.78
CA PRO A 32 -11.76 -12.76 -16.90
C PRO A 32 -11.02 -14.05 -17.29
N SER A 33 -9.70 -14.00 -17.48
CA SER A 33 -8.85 -15.18 -17.49
C SER A 33 -8.32 -15.41 -16.07
N GLY A 34 -8.55 -16.61 -15.53
CA GLY A 34 -8.21 -16.95 -14.14
C GLY A 34 -6.73 -16.72 -13.81
N ASP A 35 -5.83 -16.94 -14.77
CA ASP A 35 -4.38 -16.74 -14.61
C ASP A 35 -4.01 -15.26 -14.44
N ALA A 36 -4.64 -14.36 -15.21
CA ALA A 36 -4.41 -12.92 -15.10
C ALA A 36 -4.93 -12.37 -13.76
N MET A 37 -6.08 -12.87 -13.29
CA MET A 37 -6.66 -12.48 -12.01
C MET A 37 -5.81 -12.97 -10.83
N ASN A 38 -5.27 -14.19 -10.90
CA ASN A 38 -4.36 -14.72 -9.89
C ASN A 38 -3.04 -13.93 -9.83
N ALA A 39 -2.45 -13.61 -10.99
CA ALA A 39 -1.24 -12.78 -11.05
C ALA A 39 -1.48 -11.37 -10.48
N ALA A 40 -2.62 -10.74 -10.81
CA ALA A 40 -2.98 -9.44 -10.28
C ALA A 40 -3.22 -9.47 -8.77
N LYS A 41 -3.88 -10.53 -8.26
CA LYS A 41 -4.08 -10.76 -6.82
C LYS A 41 -2.76 -10.94 -6.07
N ASP A 42 -1.82 -11.69 -6.62
CA ASP A 42 -0.52 -11.90 -5.96
C ASP A 42 0.35 -10.65 -5.99
N SER A 43 0.26 -9.83 -7.06
CA SER A 43 0.87 -8.49 -7.09
C SER A 43 0.30 -7.59 -5.98
N LEU A 44 -1.03 -7.54 -5.84
CA LEU A 44 -1.68 -6.74 -4.80
C LEU A 44 -1.26 -7.17 -3.38
N LYS A 45 -1.16 -8.48 -3.11
CA LYS A 45 -0.66 -8.98 -1.83
C LYS A 45 0.78 -8.53 -1.56
N GLY A 46 1.63 -8.52 -2.58
CA GLY A 46 3.01 -8.04 -2.47
C GLY A 46 3.08 -6.55 -2.13
N GLU A 47 2.29 -5.74 -2.83
CA GLU A 47 2.20 -4.29 -2.60
C GLU A 47 1.62 -3.96 -1.22
N LEU A 48 0.61 -4.70 -0.77
CA LEU A 48 0.04 -4.58 0.57
C LEU A 48 1.06 -4.97 1.66
N ALA A 49 1.77 -6.08 1.48
CA ALA A 49 2.80 -6.52 2.42
C ALA A 49 3.96 -5.52 2.52
N GLY A 50 4.34 -4.88 1.42
CA GLY A 50 5.33 -3.80 1.42
C GLY A 50 4.84 -2.57 2.18
N THR A 51 3.61 -2.15 1.89
CA THR A 51 2.93 -1.04 2.58
C THR A 51 2.86 -1.25 4.09
N LEU A 52 2.51 -2.46 4.54
CA LEU A 52 2.44 -2.77 5.97
C LEU A 52 3.82 -2.69 6.65
N ARG A 53 4.88 -3.18 6.00
CA ARG A 53 6.24 -3.03 6.54
C ARG A 53 6.68 -1.58 6.63
N ASP A 54 6.35 -0.77 5.62
CA ASP A 54 6.67 0.67 5.63
C ASP A 54 5.93 1.38 6.77
N LEU A 55 4.69 0.97 7.07
CA LEU A 55 3.91 1.46 8.21
C LEU A 55 4.51 1.02 9.55
N ASP A 56 4.88 -0.25 9.70
CA ASP A 56 5.52 -0.76 10.91
C ASP A 56 6.83 -0.01 11.20
N ALA A 57 7.68 0.19 10.18
CA ALA A 57 8.91 0.96 10.31
C ALA A 57 8.66 2.43 10.65
N LEU A 58 7.59 3.02 10.11
CA LEU A 58 7.18 4.38 10.45
C LEU A 58 6.74 4.47 11.92
N ILE A 59 5.92 3.52 12.40
CA ILE A 59 5.47 3.45 13.80
C ILE A 59 6.68 3.31 14.73
N GLU A 60 7.58 2.37 14.45
CA GLU A 60 8.81 2.18 15.24
C GLU A 60 9.67 3.46 15.25
N SER A 61 9.79 4.15 14.10
CA SER A 61 10.50 5.43 14.02
C SER A 61 9.81 6.57 14.76
N MET A 62 8.53 6.45 15.11
CA MET A 62 7.75 7.44 15.87
C MET A 62 7.79 7.19 17.38
N GLU A 63 7.98 5.92 17.80
CA GLU A 63 8.10 5.51 19.20
C GLU A 63 9.51 5.74 19.79
N GLN A 64 10.53 5.92 18.93
CA GLN A 64 11.86 6.42 19.29
C GLN A 64 11.94 7.96 19.29
#